data_AF-A0ABC8SFD4-F1
#
_entry.id   AF-A0ABC8SFD4-F1
#
_cell.length_a   1.000
_cell.length_b   1.000
_cell.length_c   1.000
_cell.angle_alpha   90.00
_cell.angle_beta   90.00
_cell.angle_gamma   90.00
#
_symmetry.space_group_name_H-M   'P 1'
#
loop_
_entity.id
_entity.type
_entity.pdbx_description
1 polymer ?
#
loop_
_entity_poly.entity_id
_entity_poly.type
_entity_poly.pdbx_seq_one_letter_code
_entity_poly.pdbx_strand_id
1 'polypeptide(L)'
;ITMLGLVKSCIGTKFTGQFGDLIADLALDATTTVGVDLGQGIREVDIKKYIRVEKVPGGQLEDSKVLKGVMINKDVVSPGKMRRKIVNPRVILLDCPLEYKKGESQTNAELVREEDWGVLLKMEEEYIENLCVQILKFKPDLVITEKGLSDLACHFFSKAGVSAIRRLRKPDNNRIAKACGAVIVNRPDELQESDVGTGAGLFEVKKIGDEFFTFIVECRDPKACTVLLRGASKDLLNEVECNLQDAMSVARNIIKNPKLLPGGGATELTVSATLKQKSSSIEGIEKWPYEAAALAFEAIPRTLAQNCGVNVIRTMTALQGKHANGENAWIGIDGNTGAITDMKEQKIWDAYNVKAQTFKTAIEAACMLLRIDDIVSGIKKKEAPGSQAPSKPTIEQEGDADNEQMIPE
;
A
#
# COMPACT_ATOMS: atom_id res chain seq x y z
N ILE A 1 -20.88 -1.86 18.77
CA ILE A 1 -20.72 -1.97 17.30
C ILE A 1 -19.48 -2.80 17.07
N THR A 2 -19.57 -3.89 16.30
CA THR A 2 -18.41 -4.73 15.99
C THR A 2 -17.59 -4.08 14.87
N MET A 3 -16.26 -4.19 14.93
CA MET A 3 -15.35 -3.75 13.85
C MET A 3 -15.77 -4.31 12.48
N LEU A 4 -16.31 -5.53 12.47
CA LEU A 4 -16.86 -6.18 11.29
C LEU A 4 -17.98 -5.38 10.64
N GLY A 5 -18.93 -4.86 11.42
CA GLY A 5 -20.03 -4.05 10.89
C GLY A 5 -19.56 -2.76 10.22
N LEU A 6 -18.48 -2.16 10.73
CA LEU A 6 -17.89 -0.95 10.17
C LEU A 6 -17.20 -1.22 8.84
N VAL A 7 -16.37 -2.26 8.80
CA VAL A 7 -15.69 -2.66 7.55
C VAL A 7 -16.71 -3.11 6.50
N LYS A 8 -17.77 -3.82 6.91
CA LYS A 8 -18.88 -4.21 6.03
C LYS A 8 -19.61 -3.01 5.43
N SER A 9 -19.86 -1.96 6.22
CA SER A 9 -20.47 -0.72 5.72
C SER A 9 -19.69 -0.09 4.57
N CYS A 10 -18.36 -0.19 4.57
CA CYS A 10 -17.52 0.36 3.50
C CYS A 10 -17.45 -0.53 2.25
N ILE A 11 -17.66 -1.84 2.40
CA ILE A 11 -17.59 -2.80 1.30
C ILE A 11 -18.97 -2.97 0.62
N GLY A 12 -20.06 -2.67 1.32
CA GLY A 12 -21.43 -3.00 0.89
C GLY A 12 -21.84 -2.47 -0.48
N THR A 13 -21.25 -1.35 -0.94
CA THR A 13 -21.56 -0.76 -2.25
C THR A 13 -20.72 -1.31 -3.42
N LYS A 14 -19.73 -2.15 -3.12
CA LYS A 14 -18.78 -2.68 -4.11
C LYS A 14 -19.20 -4.07 -4.58
N PHE A 15 -18.63 -4.56 -5.69
CA PHE A 15 -18.85 -5.91 -6.22
C PHE A 15 -18.73 -7.00 -5.15
N THR A 16 -17.82 -6.78 -4.21
CA THR A 16 -17.52 -7.66 -3.09
C THR A 16 -18.63 -7.78 -2.05
N GLY A 17 -19.66 -6.91 -2.09
CA GLY A 17 -20.86 -7.05 -1.26
C GLY A 17 -21.65 -8.33 -1.54
N GLN A 18 -21.50 -8.92 -2.74
CA GLN A 18 -22.12 -10.20 -3.09
C GLN A 18 -21.45 -11.41 -2.41
N PHE A 19 -20.17 -11.28 -2.04
CA PHE A 19 -19.37 -12.34 -1.42
C PHE A 19 -19.39 -12.27 0.12
N GLY A 20 -20.32 -11.51 0.68
CA GLY A 20 -20.63 -11.49 2.10
C GLY A 20 -19.52 -10.92 2.99
N ASP A 21 -19.26 -11.60 4.10
CA ASP A 21 -18.39 -11.12 5.19
C ASP A 21 -16.91 -11.52 5.00
N LEU A 22 -16.60 -12.41 4.04
CA LEU A 22 -15.26 -12.96 3.83
C LEU A 22 -14.18 -11.87 3.72
N ILE A 23 -14.40 -10.84 2.90
CA ILE A 23 -13.39 -9.80 2.67
C ILE A 23 -13.24 -8.89 3.88
N ALA A 24 -14.34 -8.67 4.62
CA ALA A 24 -14.29 -7.92 5.86
C ALA A 24 -13.50 -8.67 6.94
N ASP A 25 -13.70 -9.98 7.05
CA ASP A 25 -12.95 -10.86 7.95
C ASP A 25 -11.46 -10.90 7.58
N LEU A 26 -11.14 -11.10 6.28
CA LEU A 26 -9.76 -11.09 5.79
C LEU A 26 -9.06 -9.75 6.09
N ALA A 27 -9.74 -8.62 5.90
CA ALA A 27 -9.19 -7.30 6.19
C ALA A 27 -8.92 -7.10 7.70
N LEU A 28 -9.84 -7.55 8.56
CA LEU A 28 -9.70 -7.47 10.01
C LEU A 28 -8.59 -8.36 10.53
N ASP A 29 -8.52 -9.60 10.06
CA ASP A 29 -7.46 -10.54 10.43
C ASP A 29 -6.08 -10.01 10.01
N ALA A 30 -5.97 -9.51 8.77
CA ALA A 30 -4.71 -8.95 8.26
C ALA A 30 -4.27 -7.71 9.05
N THR A 31 -5.18 -6.78 9.33
CA THR A 31 -4.87 -5.54 10.05
C THR A 31 -4.60 -5.75 11.53
N THR A 32 -5.31 -6.69 12.17
CA THR A 32 -5.07 -7.07 13.57
C THR A 32 -3.73 -7.78 13.72
N THR A 33 -3.37 -8.63 12.76
CA THR A 33 -2.07 -9.34 12.76
C THR A 33 -0.89 -8.36 12.68
N VAL A 34 -0.98 -7.34 11.82
CA VAL A 34 0.11 -6.38 11.61
C VAL A 34 0.12 -5.24 12.64
N GLY A 35 -0.91 -5.12 13.48
CA GLY A 35 -1.00 -4.07 14.48
C GLY A 35 0.13 -4.15 15.51
N VAL A 36 1.02 -3.15 15.49
CA VAL A 36 2.07 -3.02 16.50
C VAL A 36 1.59 -2.03 17.57
N ASP A 37 1.55 -2.50 18.81
CA ASP A 37 1.36 -1.64 19.97
C ASP A 37 2.64 -0.81 20.21
N LEU A 38 2.57 0.49 19.98
CA LEU A 38 3.69 1.43 20.20
C LEU A 38 3.78 1.92 21.65
N GLY A 39 2.91 1.44 22.53
CA GLY A 39 2.68 1.98 23.87
C GLY A 39 1.60 3.07 23.87
N GLN A 40 1.11 3.43 25.07
CA GLN A 40 0.03 4.42 25.28
C GLN A 40 -1.33 4.08 24.63
N GLY A 41 -1.56 2.81 24.27
CA GLY A 41 -2.80 2.36 23.62
C GLY A 41 -2.92 2.75 22.15
N ILE A 42 -1.85 3.29 21.54
CA ILE A 42 -1.82 3.65 20.12
C ILE A 42 -1.22 2.48 19.34
N ARG A 43 -2.03 1.93 18.42
CA ARG A 43 -1.60 0.92 17.46
C ARG A 43 -1.27 1.55 16.13
N GLU A 44 -0.05 1.31 15.65
CA GLU A 44 0.30 1.62 14.28
C GLU A 44 0.20 0.38 13.40
N VAL A 45 -0.55 0.53 12.32
CA VAL A 45 -0.68 -0.48 11.26
C VAL A 45 -0.11 0.12 9.99
N ASP A 46 0.88 -0.53 9.39
CA ASP A 46 1.48 -0.12 8.12
C ASP A 46 1.10 -1.12 7.02
N ILE A 47 -0.09 -0.93 6.46
CA ILE A 47 -0.71 -1.84 5.49
C ILE A 47 0.20 -2.07 4.28
N LYS A 48 0.65 -0.99 3.61
CA LYS A 48 1.40 -1.09 2.35
C LYS A 48 2.73 -1.85 2.47
N LYS A 49 3.39 -1.74 3.63
CA LYS A 49 4.71 -2.35 3.85
C LYS A 49 4.60 -3.78 4.32
N TYR A 50 3.73 -4.05 5.29
CA TYR A 50 3.75 -5.32 6.03
C TYR A 50 2.64 -6.29 5.65
N ILE A 51 1.60 -5.84 4.94
CA ILE A 51 0.57 -6.70 4.37
C ILE A 51 0.91 -6.90 2.89
N ARG A 52 1.21 -8.14 2.50
CA ARG A 52 1.34 -8.53 1.09
C ARG A 52 0.02 -9.13 0.63
N VAL A 53 -0.52 -8.67 -0.49
CA VAL A 53 -1.64 -9.34 -1.16
C VAL A 53 -1.06 -10.15 -2.31
N GLU A 54 -1.17 -11.48 -2.26
CA GLU A 54 -0.79 -12.33 -3.39
C GLU A 54 -2.03 -12.82 -4.12
N LYS A 55 -2.08 -12.52 -5.42
CA LYS A 55 -3.16 -12.94 -6.32
C LYS A 55 -2.73 -14.20 -7.05
N VAL A 56 -3.40 -15.31 -6.77
CA VAL A 56 -3.15 -16.57 -7.47
C VAL A 56 -4.41 -16.97 -8.24
N PRO A 57 -4.37 -16.97 -9.59
CA PRO A 57 -5.54 -17.33 -10.39
C PRO A 57 -5.91 -18.80 -10.20
N GLY A 58 -7.20 -19.09 -10.35
CA GLY A 58 -7.79 -20.41 -10.13
C GLY A 58 -8.28 -20.62 -8.70
N GLY A 59 -9.19 -21.58 -8.52
CA GLY A 59 -9.90 -21.80 -7.26
C GLY A 59 -11.10 -20.86 -7.10
N GLN A 60 -11.75 -20.93 -5.94
CA GLN A 60 -12.87 -20.05 -5.58
C GLN A 60 -12.38 -18.91 -4.68
N LEU A 61 -13.17 -17.83 -4.60
CA LEU A 61 -12.83 -16.71 -3.72
C LEU A 61 -12.79 -17.12 -2.24
N GLU A 62 -13.63 -18.08 -1.85
CA GLU A 62 -13.70 -18.65 -0.51
C GLU A 62 -12.41 -19.38 -0.07
N ASP A 63 -11.58 -19.81 -1.03
CA ASP A 63 -10.26 -20.40 -0.74
C ASP A 63 -9.23 -19.36 -0.28
N SER A 64 -9.59 -18.07 -0.31
CA SER A 64 -8.73 -16.97 0.10
C SER A 64 -8.55 -16.95 1.62
N LYS A 65 -7.33 -16.70 2.08
CA LYS A 65 -6.99 -16.76 3.50
C LYS A 65 -5.88 -15.80 3.88
N VAL A 66 -5.92 -15.34 5.13
CA VAL A 66 -4.79 -14.62 5.74
C VAL A 66 -3.79 -15.62 6.29
N LEU A 67 -2.56 -15.54 5.79
CA LEU A 67 -1.44 -16.31 6.31
C LEU A 67 -0.73 -15.50 7.39
N LYS A 68 -0.60 -16.08 8.58
CA LYS A 68 0.23 -15.57 9.68
C LYS A 68 1.70 -15.77 9.37
N GLY A 69 2.21 -15.00 8.42
CA GLY A 69 3.56 -15.09 7.90
C GLY A 69 3.66 -14.56 6.46
N VAL A 70 4.68 -14.99 5.73
CA VAL A 70 4.98 -14.47 4.38
C VAL A 70 4.91 -15.58 3.34
N MET A 71 4.21 -15.31 2.24
CA MET A 71 4.22 -16.15 1.04
C MET A 71 5.01 -15.46 -0.07
N ILE A 72 5.80 -16.25 -0.80
CA ILE A 72 6.70 -15.77 -1.84
C ILE A 72 6.60 -16.70 -3.04
N ASN A 73 6.48 -16.14 -4.24
CA ASN A 73 6.55 -16.89 -5.49
C ASN A 73 8.01 -17.23 -5.82
N LYS A 74 8.50 -18.35 -5.27
CA LYS A 74 9.86 -18.90 -5.45
C LYS A 74 9.95 -20.33 -4.92
N ASP A 75 10.81 -21.12 -5.55
CA ASP A 75 11.28 -22.41 -5.04
C ASP A 75 12.68 -22.27 -4.40
N VAL A 76 13.11 -23.31 -3.71
CA VAL A 76 14.49 -23.47 -3.26
C VAL A 76 15.44 -23.59 -4.45
N VAL A 77 16.72 -23.21 -4.28
CA VAL A 77 17.67 -23.13 -5.40
C VAL A 77 17.96 -24.50 -6.03
N SER A 78 17.99 -25.56 -5.24
CA SER A 78 18.23 -26.93 -5.72
C SER A 78 17.07 -27.85 -5.33
N PRO A 79 15.98 -27.85 -6.10
CA PRO A 79 14.82 -28.70 -5.84
C PRO A 79 15.21 -30.17 -5.94
N GLY A 80 15.11 -30.91 -4.84
CA GLY A 80 15.45 -32.35 -4.76
C GLY A 80 16.61 -32.66 -3.80
N LYS A 81 17.60 -31.77 -3.66
CA LYS A 81 18.66 -31.88 -2.64
C LYS A 81 18.32 -31.10 -1.37
N MET A 82 17.65 -29.96 -1.53
CA MET A 82 17.24 -29.11 -0.42
C MET A 82 15.86 -29.52 0.11
N ARG A 83 15.66 -29.42 1.43
CA ARG A 83 14.40 -29.77 2.09
C ARG A 83 13.34 -28.71 1.76
N ARG A 84 12.20 -29.15 1.22
CA ARG A 84 11.06 -28.27 0.92
C ARG A 84 10.12 -28.04 2.11
N LYS A 85 10.28 -28.80 3.20
CA LYS A 85 9.48 -28.66 4.43
C LYS A 85 10.37 -28.74 5.64
N ILE A 86 10.29 -27.73 6.51
CA ILE A 86 11.08 -27.62 7.75
C ILE A 86 10.17 -27.09 8.85
N VAL A 87 10.11 -27.79 9.98
CA VAL A 87 9.33 -27.38 11.16
C VAL A 87 10.26 -26.60 12.09
N ASN A 88 9.78 -25.45 12.57
CA ASN A 88 10.53 -24.47 13.38
C ASN A 88 11.90 -24.09 12.77
N PRO A 89 11.95 -23.60 11.53
CA PRO A 89 13.21 -23.29 10.86
C PRO A 89 13.96 -22.13 11.55
N ARG A 90 15.27 -22.27 11.67
CA ARG A 90 16.17 -21.14 11.97
C ARG A 90 16.51 -20.39 10.69
N VAL A 91 16.04 -19.14 10.59
CA VAL A 91 16.07 -18.34 9.37
C VAL A 91 17.14 -17.26 9.45
N ILE A 92 18.02 -17.20 8.46
CA ILE A 92 19.00 -16.12 8.27
C ILE A 92 18.64 -15.32 7.01
N LEU A 93 18.66 -14.00 7.13
CA LEU A 93 18.38 -13.07 6.03
C LEU A 93 19.64 -12.29 5.66
N LEU A 94 20.01 -12.31 4.38
CA LEU A 94 21.21 -11.66 3.88
C LEU A 94 20.90 -10.68 2.72
N ASP A 95 21.48 -9.48 2.77
CA ASP A 95 21.56 -8.55 1.62
C ASP A 95 22.93 -8.63 0.91
N CYS A 96 23.72 -9.67 1.19
CA CYS A 96 24.97 -9.94 0.49
C CYS A 96 24.82 -10.95 -0.65
N PRO A 97 25.61 -10.80 -1.73
CA PRO A 97 25.84 -11.87 -2.70
C PRO A 97 26.62 -13.02 -2.06
N LEU A 98 26.20 -14.26 -2.31
CA LEU A 98 26.99 -15.46 -2.02
C LEU A 98 27.59 -16.03 -3.31
N GLU A 99 28.22 -15.14 -4.06
CA GLU A 99 28.86 -15.38 -5.34
C GLU A 99 30.13 -14.53 -5.40
N TYR A 100 31.15 -15.01 -6.11
CA TYR A 100 32.36 -14.25 -6.31
C TYR A 100 32.04 -13.00 -7.13
N LYS A 101 32.30 -11.83 -6.54
CA LYS A 101 32.16 -10.56 -7.23
C LYS A 101 33.51 -10.10 -7.71
N LYS A 102 33.59 -9.81 -9.01
CA LYS A 102 34.68 -9.00 -9.55
C LYS A 102 34.64 -7.63 -8.88
N GLY A 103 35.80 -7.11 -8.51
CA GLY A 103 35.92 -5.76 -7.97
C GLY A 103 35.29 -4.73 -8.93
N GLU A 104 34.71 -3.67 -8.38
CA GLU A 104 34.14 -2.58 -9.18
C GLU A 104 35.25 -1.78 -9.90
N SER A 105 36.44 -1.73 -9.31
CA SER A 105 37.65 -1.24 -9.97
C SER A 105 38.22 -2.31 -10.91
N GLN A 106 38.85 -1.88 -12.01
CA GLN A 106 39.53 -2.79 -12.93
C GLN A 106 40.69 -3.49 -12.23
N THR A 107 40.44 -4.67 -11.67
CA THR A 107 41.46 -5.58 -11.16
C THR A 107 41.92 -6.47 -12.30
N ASN A 108 43.12 -6.20 -12.83
CA ASN A 108 43.75 -7.05 -13.82
C ASN A 108 44.59 -8.11 -13.10
N ALA A 109 44.28 -9.38 -13.34
CA ALA A 109 45.13 -10.49 -12.93
C ALA A 109 46.01 -10.87 -14.12
N GLU A 110 47.32 -10.71 -13.97
CA GLU A 110 48.30 -11.17 -14.96
C GLU A 110 48.68 -12.62 -14.65
N LEU A 111 48.44 -13.51 -15.59
CA LEU A 111 48.72 -14.94 -15.47
C LEU A 111 49.92 -15.26 -16.35
N VAL A 112 51.01 -15.71 -15.74
CA VAL A 112 52.27 -16.00 -16.44
C VAL A 112 52.43 -17.50 -16.67
N ARG A 113 51.96 -18.33 -15.74
CA ARG A 113 52.05 -19.79 -15.79
C ARG A 113 50.65 -20.41 -15.89
N GLU A 114 50.56 -21.57 -16.53
CA GLU A 114 49.31 -22.34 -16.60
C GLU A 114 48.81 -22.79 -15.21
N GLU A 115 49.74 -23.02 -14.26
CA GLU A 115 49.46 -23.36 -12.86
C GLU A 115 48.71 -22.23 -12.12
N ASP A 116 48.93 -20.97 -12.49
CA ASP A 116 48.34 -19.79 -11.83
C ASP A 116 46.82 -19.77 -12.01
N TRP A 117 46.31 -20.32 -13.12
CA TRP A 117 44.87 -20.46 -13.37
C TRP A 117 44.20 -21.37 -12.34
N GLY A 118 44.86 -22.49 -12.02
CA GLY A 118 44.37 -23.45 -11.02
C GLY A 118 44.37 -22.87 -9.61
N VAL A 119 45.35 -22.02 -9.27
CA VAL A 119 45.39 -21.32 -7.99
C VAL A 119 44.24 -20.32 -7.89
N LEU A 120 43.96 -19.55 -8.96
CA LEU A 120 42.89 -18.56 -8.96
C LEU A 120 41.51 -19.19 -8.77
N LEU A 121 41.25 -20.34 -9.42
CA LEU A 121 40.01 -21.11 -9.20
C LEU A 121 39.88 -21.61 -7.76
N LYS A 122 40.97 -22.11 -7.16
CA LYS A 122 40.98 -22.54 -5.75
C LYS A 122 40.72 -21.38 -4.80
N MET A 123 41.31 -20.20 -5.06
CA MET A 123 41.05 -19.02 -4.23
C MET A 123 39.58 -18.58 -4.29
N GLU A 124 38.94 -18.69 -5.45
CA GLU A 124 37.50 -18.43 -5.60
C GLU A 124 36.65 -19.45 -4.82
N GLU A 125 37.00 -20.74 -4.90
CA GLU A 125 36.34 -21.80 -4.14
C GLU A 125 36.50 -21.61 -2.63
N GLU A 126 37.72 -21.37 -2.15
CA GLU A 126 38.02 -21.11 -0.73
C GLU A 126 37.29 -19.87 -0.22
N TYR A 127 37.19 -18.81 -1.02
CA TYR A 127 36.43 -17.62 -0.66
C TYR A 127 34.95 -17.93 -0.42
N ILE A 128 34.31 -18.67 -1.32
CA ILE A 128 32.90 -19.06 -1.20
C ILE A 128 32.71 -20.04 -0.04
N GLU A 129 33.63 -20.99 0.15
CA GLU A 129 33.60 -21.94 1.26
C GLU A 129 33.68 -21.21 2.60
N ASN A 130 34.60 -20.27 2.76
CA ASN A 130 34.76 -19.48 3.98
C ASN A 130 33.47 -18.71 4.34
N LEU A 131 32.83 -18.07 3.36
CA LEU A 131 31.54 -17.39 3.58
C LEU A 131 30.44 -18.38 4.02
N CYS A 132 30.36 -19.55 3.38
CA CYS A 132 29.38 -20.57 3.75
C CYS A 132 29.65 -21.12 5.14
N VAL A 133 30.91 -21.40 5.49
CA VAL A 133 31.32 -21.88 6.81
C VAL A 133 30.95 -20.88 7.89
N GLN A 134 31.17 -19.59 7.67
CA GLN A 134 30.74 -18.55 8.62
C GLN A 134 29.23 -18.59 8.90
N ILE A 135 28.41 -18.72 7.86
CA ILE A 135 26.94 -18.84 8.02
C ILE A 135 26.57 -20.15 8.72
N LEU A 136 27.24 -21.26 8.37
CA LEU A 136 26.98 -22.58 8.94
C LEU A 136 27.35 -22.71 10.43
N LYS A 137 28.25 -21.86 10.96
CA LYS A 137 28.56 -21.81 12.41
C LYS A 137 27.31 -21.58 13.25
N PHE A 138 26.38 -20.77 12.75
CA PHE A 138 25.12 -20.46 13.41
C PHE A 138 24.08 -21.56 13.25
N LYS A 139 24.37 -22.66 12.53
CA LYS A 139 23.46 -23.79 12.29
C LYS A 139 22.05 -23.37 11.80
N PRO A 140 21.94 -22.60 10.71
CA PRO A 140 20.65 -22.24 10.13
C PRO A 140 20.01 -23.43 9.42
N ASP A 141 18.67 -23.45 9.34
CA ASP A 141 17.94 -24.38 8.49
C ASP A 141 17.54 -23.76 7.15
N LEU A 142 17.35 -22.44 7.15
CA LEU A 142 16.91 -21.67 5.99
C LEU A 142 17.76 -20.40 5.85
N VAL A 143 18.38 -20.22 4.67
CA VAL A 143 19.13 -19.01 4.32
C VAL A 143 18.43 -18.32 3.15
N ILE A 144 18.10 -17.05 3.32
CA ILE A 144 17.42 -16.25 2.29
C ILE A 144 18.33 -15.09 1.91
N THR A 145 18.62 -14.95 0.63
CA THR A 145 19.46 -13.87 0.10
C THR A 145 18.68 -12.97 -0.87
N GLU A 146 18.89 -11.66 -0.77
CA GLU A 146 18.37 -10.70 -1.77
C GLU A 146 19.12 -10.78 -3.10
N LYS A 147 20.37 -11.26 -3.07
CA LYS A 147 21.29 -11.29 -4.21
C LYS A 147 21.44 -12.70 -4.79
N GLY A 148 22.44 -12.89 -5.66
CA GLY A 148 22.79 -14.19 -6.22
C GLY A 148 23.37 -15.15 -5.18
N LEU A 149 23.34 -16.42 -5.53
CA LEU A 149 23.92 -17.52 -4.78
C LEU A 149 24.55 -18.46 -5.81
N SER A 150 25.87 -18.67 -5.68
CA SER A 150 26.69 -19.48 -6.59
C SER A 150 26.40 -20.98 -6.42
N ASP A 151 26.60 -21.77 -7.47
CA ASP A 151 26.33 -23.22 -7.43
C ASP A 151 27.24 -23.96 -6.44
N LEU A 152 28.45 -23.45 -6.17
CA LEU A 152 29.32 -23.93 -5.10
C LEU A 152 28.69 -23.72 -3.73
N ALA A 153 28.15 -22.52 -3.46
CA ALA A 153 27.43 -22.22 -2.23
C ALA A 153 26.17 -23.12 -2.09
N CYS A 154 25.43 -23.35 -3.18
CA CYS A 154 24.31 -24.31 -3.19
C CYS A 154 24.76 -25.71 -2.75
N HIS A 155 25.90 -26.17 -3.25
CA HIS A 155 26.45 -27.49 -2.92
C HIS A 155 26.83 -27.58 -1.43
N PHE A 156 27.53 -26.58 -0.89
CA PHE A 156 27.89 -26.54 0.53
C PHE A 156 26.65 -26.50 1.45
N PHE A 157 25.66 -25.65 1.14
CA PHE A 157 24.41 -25.62 1.91
C PHE A 157 23.62 -26.93 1.81
N SER A 158 23.56 -27.53 0.61
CA SER A 158 22.89 -28.82 0.43
C SER A 158 23.56 -29.94 1.23
N LYS A 159 24.90 -29.99 1.26
CA LYS A 159 25.68 -30.97 2.04
C LYS A 159 25.43 -30.80 3.54
N ALA A 160 25.26 -29.56 3.99
CA ALA A 160 24.92 -29.24 5.39
C ALA A 160 23.43 -29.39 5.72
N GLY A 161 22.57 -29.73 4.74
CA GLY A 161 21.12 -29.87 4.93
C GLY A 161 20.35 -28.55 5.08
N VAL A 162 20.94 -27.43 4.67
CA VAL A 162 20.37 -26.08 4.73
C VAL A 162 19.67 -25.75 3.43
N SER A 163 18.44 -25.26 3.51
CA SER A 163 17.69 -24.80 2.34
C SER A 163 18.02 -23.33 2.06
N ALA A 164 18.17 -22.98 0.78
CA ALA A 164 18.47 -21.62 0.37
C ALA A 164 17.45 -21.07 -0.62
N ILE A 165 17.15 -19.77 -0.51
CA ILE A 165 16.36 -19.00 -1.48
C ILE A 165 17.19 -17.80 -1.92
N ARG A 166 17.32 -17.60 -3.24
CA ARG A 166 18.12 -16.51 -3.82
C ARG A 166 17.27 -15.43 -4.48
N ARG A 167 17.88 -14.26 -4.69
CA ARG A 167 17.36 -13.11 -5.46
C ARG A 167 16.07 -12.49 -4.91
N LEU A 168 15.81 -12.58 -3.61
CA LEU A 168 14.55 -12.10 -3.02
C LEU A 168 14.35 -10.59 -3.24
N ARG A 169 13.10 -10.16 -3.44
CA ARG A 169 12.78 -8.74 -3.50
C ARG A 169 12.96 -8.13 -2.10
N LYS A 170 13.63 -6.99 -2.01
CA LYS A 170 13.83 -6.23 -0.77
C LYS A 170 12.58 -6.05 0.11
N PRO A 171 11.39 -5.66 -0.41
CA PRO A 171 10.19 -5.55 0.42
C PRO A 171 9.74 -6.90 1.00
N ASP A 172 9.97 -8.01 0.30
CA ASP A 172 9.64 -9.34 0.83
C ASP A 172 10.62 -9.75 1.93
N ASN A 173 11.91 -9.44 1.76
CA ASN A 173 12.91 -9.69 2.79
C ASN A 173 12.59 -8.93 4.09
N ASN A 174 12.19 -7.65 3.97
CA ASN A 174 11.72 -6.84 5.10
C ASN A 174 10.49 -7.43 5.80
N ARG A 175 9.54 -8.01 5.04
CA ARG A 175 8.37 -8.68 5.61
C ARG A 175 8.77 -9.95 6.36
N ILE A 176 9.67 -10.76 5.81
CA ILE A 176 10.15 -11.98 6.46
C ILE A 176 10.91 -11.62 7.75
N ALA A 177 11.75 -10.58 7.72
CA ALA A 177 12.44 -10.07 8.91
C ALA A 177 11.45 -9.76 10.03
N LYS A 178 10.36 -9.05 9.71
CA LYS A 178 9.30 -8.71 10.67
C LYS A 178 8.43 -9.89 11.09
N ALA A 179 8.21 -10.87 10.22
CA ALA A 179 7.41 -12.05 10.53
C ALA A 179 8.19 -13.06 11.40
N CYS A 180 9.48 -13.26 11.14
CA CYS A 180 10.31 -14.25 11.83
C CYS A 180 11.11 -13.67 13.01
N GLY A 181 11.18 -12.33 13.11
CA GLY A 181 12.05 -11.63 14.07
C GLY A 181 13.54 -11.66 13.69
N ALA A 182 13.87 -11.99 12.43
CA ALA A 182 15.25 -11.98 11.95
C ALA A 182 15.72 -10.56 11.63
N VAL A 183 17.02 -10.32 11.73
CA VAL A 183 17.67 -9.08 11.27
C VAL A 183 18.30 -9.33 9.89
N ILE A 184 18.18 -8.37 8.98
CA ILE A 184 18.80 -8.47 7.66
C ILE A 184 20.27 -8.06 7.82
N VAL A 185 21.17 -8.98 7.48
CA VAL A 185 22.61 -8.80 7.65
C VAL A 185 23.26 -8.54 6.29
N ASN A 186 24.12 -7.53 6.23
CA ASN A 186 24.79 -7.12 5.00
C ASN A 186 26.12 -7.85 4.76
N ARG A 187 26.75 -8.39 5.82
CA ARG A 187 28.03 -9.09 5.75
C ARG A 187 27.99 -10.35 6.62
N PRO A 188 28.34 -11.54 6.08
CA PRO A 188 28.36 -12.77 6.88
C PRO A 188 29.31 -12.72 8.09
N ASP A 189 30.36 -11.90 8.03
CA ASP A 189 31.32 -11.69 9.12
C ASP A 189 30.68 -11.07 10.38
N GLU A 190 29.67 -10.22 10.20
CA GLU A 190 29.02 -9.46 11.27
C GLU A 190 27.81 -10.19 11.87
N LEU A 191 27.51 -11.39 11.35
CA LEU A 191 26.36 -12.18 11.77
C LEU A 191 26.48 -12.54 13.26
N GLN A 192 25.43 -12.28 14.03
CA GLN A 192 25.33 -12.64 15.45
C GLN A 192 24.18 -13.63 15.67
N GLU A 193 24.23 -14.34 16.80
CA GLU A 193 23.17 -15.26 17.19
C GLU A 193 21.82 -14.54 17.41
N SER A 194 21.85 -13.25 17.76
CA SER A 194 20.66 -12.39 17.86
C SER A 194 19.98 -12.08 16.53
N ASP A 195 20.70 -12.21 15.41
CA ASP A 195 20.17 -11.87 14.08
C ASP A 195 19.36 -13.04 13.48
N VAL A 196 19.56 -14.25 14.00
CA VAL A 196 18.90 -15.47 13.54
C VAL A 196 17.44 -15.48 13.97
N GLY A 197 16.52 -15.49 13.00
CA GLY A 197 15.09 -15.57 13.26
C GLY A 197 14.67 -16.98 13.63
N THR A 198 14.09 -17.14 14.83
CA THR A 198 13.49 -18.40 15.31
C THR A 198 11.97 -18.33 15.39
N GLY A 199 11.38 -17.22 14.94
CA GLY A 199 9.96 -16.93 15.09
C GLY A 199 9.04 -17.68 14.12
N ALA A 200 9.57 -18.33 13.07
CA ALA A 200 8.77 -19.08 12.09
C ALA A 200 8.44 -20.50 12.58
N GLY A 201 7.17 -20.91 12.45
CA GLY A 201 6.71 -22.25 12.85
C GLY A 201 6.87 -23.29 11.74
N LEU A 202 6.63 -22.91 10.49
CA LEU A 202 6.69 -23.82 9.36
C LEU A 202 7.24 -23.13 8.11
N PHE A 203 8.26 -23.73 7.52
CA PHE A 203 8.69 -23.46 6.14
C PHE A 203 8.19 -24.58 5.23
N GLU A 204 7.49 -24.24 4.16
CA GLU A 204 7.01 -25.21 3.19
C GLU A 204 6.98 -24.64 1.77
N VAL A 205 7.47 -25.38 0.78
CA VAL A 205 7.28 -25.04 -0.63
C VAL A 205 6.16 -25.89 -1.21
N LYS A 206 5.07 -25.24 -1.64
CA LYS A 206 3.94 -25.90 -2.32
C LYS A 206 3.81 -25.42 -3.75
N LYS A 207 3.43 -26.34 -4.62
CA LYS A 207 2.99 -25.99 -5.97
C LYS A 207 1.52 -25.58 -5.91
N ILE A 208 1.20 -24.39 -6.42
CA ILE A 208 -0.19 -23.93 -6.60
C ILE A 208 -0.36 -23.57 -8.06
N GLY A 209 -1.26 -24.27 -8.75
CA GLY A 209 -1.32 -24.22 -10.21
C GLY A 209 -0.01 -24.73 -10.81
N ASP A 210 0.63 -23.90 -11.62
CA ASP A 210 1.90 -24.23 -12.27
C ASP A 210 3.14 -23.63 -11.61
N GLU A 211 2.96 -22.80 -10.58
CA GLU A 211 4.05 -22.09 -9.90
C GLU A 211 4.35 -22.66 -8.50
N PHE A 212 5.60 -22.51 -8.07
CA PHE A 212 6.04 -22.90 -6.73
C PHE A 212 6.05 -21.70 -5.79
N PHE A 213 5.31 -21.82 -4.70
CA PHE A 213 5.23 -20.82 -3.65
C PHE A 213 5.89 -21.34 -2.39
N THR A 214 6.77 -20.52 -1.84
CA THR A 214 7.34 -20.68 -0.52
C THR A 214 6.42 -20.05 0.52
N PHE A 215 6.11 -20.82 1.55
CA PHE A 215 5.33 -20.44 2.72
C PHE A 215 6.24 -20.41 3.94
N ILE A 216 6.33 -19.25 4.58
CA ILE A 216 6.91 -19.11 5.93
C ILE A 216 5.74 -18.71 6.81
N VAL A 217 5.14 -19.68 7.49
CA VAL A 217 3.85 -19.54 8.19
C VAL A 217 3.95 -20.01 9.64
N GLU A 218 2.87 -19.80 10.40
CA GLU A 218 2.77 -20.12 11.83
C GLU A 218 3.82 -19.38 12.66
N CYS A 219 4.08 -18.12 12.30
CA CYS A 219 4.99 -17.30 13.09
C CYS A 219 4.40 -16.99 14.47
N ARG A 220 5.26 -16.94 15.50
CA ARG A 220 4.85 -16.65 16.90
C ARG A 220 4.28 -15.25 17.06
N ASP A 221 5.03 -14.25 16.59
CA ASP A 221 4.66 -12.83 16.64
C ASP A 221 4.73 -12.19 15.24
N PRO A 222 3.79 -12.52 14.33
CA PRO A 222 3.82 -12.07 12.95
C PRO A 222 3.50 -10.57 12.86
N LYS A 223 4.53 -9.72 12.74
CA LYS A 223 4.34 -8.28 12.44
C LYS A 223 4.15 -7.99 10.95
N ALA A 224 4.15 -9.04 10.12
CA ALA A 224 3.86 -8.99 8.70
C ALA A 224 3.03 -10.21 8.31
N CYS A 225 2.09 -10.04 7.38
CA CYS A 225 1.21 -11.10 6.92
C CYS A 225 1.06 -11.09 5.40
N THR A 226 0.61 -12.21 4.85
CA THR A 226 0.25 -12.31 3.43
C THR A 226 -1.20 -12.73 3.30
N VAL A 227 -1.99 -11.96 2.59
CA VAL A 227 -3.36 -12.33 2.20
C VAL A 227 -3.27 -13.03 0.86
N LEU A 228 -3.59 -14.33 0.85
CA LEU A 228 -3.71 -15.11 -0.37
C LEU A 228 -5.11 -14.90 -0.93
N LEU A 229 -5.21 -14.31 -2.12
CA LEU A 229 -6.45 -14.18 -2.88
C LEU A 229 -6.50 -15.21 -4.00
N ARG A 230 -7.58 -15.99 -4.01
CA ARG A 230 -7.92 -16.98 -5.04
C ARG A 230 -9.15 -16.51 -5.80
N GLY A 231 -9.26 -16.88 -7.07
CA GLY A 231 -10.36 -16.41 -7.91
C GLY A 231 -10.22 -16.84 -9.36
N ALA A 232 -11.34 -16.86 -10.07
CA ALA A 232 -11.42 -17.41 -11.43
C ALA A 232 -10.59 -16.60 -12.45
N SER A 233 -10.64 -15.28 -12.40
CA SER A 233 -9.96 -14.38 -13.34
C SER A 233 -9.05 -13.37 -12.63
N LYS A 234 -8.02 -12.91 -13.35
CA LYS A 234 -7.10 -11.87 -12.83
C LYS A 234 -7.81 -10.54 -12.62
N ASP A 235 -8.79 -10.21 -13.46
CA ASP A 235 -9.53 -8.95 -13.36
C ASP A 235 -10.39 -8.90 -12.09
N LEU A 236 -11.08 -10.00 -11.77
CA LEU A 236 -11.82 -10.13 -10.52
C LEU A 236 -10.88 -10.03 -9.31
N LEU A 237 -9.70 -10.67 -9.39
CA LEU A 237 -8.70 -10.58 -8.32
C LEU A 237 -8.17 -9.15 -8.10
N ASN A 238 -8.00 -8.37 -9.18
CA ASN A 238 -7.58 -6.97 -9.09
C ASN A 238 -8.67 -6.12 -8.42
N GLU A 239 -9.94 -6.34 -8.78
CA GLU A 239 -11.07 -5.64 -8.14
C GLU A 239 -11.20 -5.99 -6.66
N VAL A 240 -11.08 -7.28 -6.31
CA VAL A 240 -11.09 -7.74 -4.91
C VAL A 240 -9.91 -7.16 -4.13
N GLU A 241 -8.71 -7.08 -4.71
CA GLU A 241 -7.54 -6.47 -4.07
C GLU A 241 -7.80 -4.99 -3.75
N CYS A 242 -8.35 -4.22 -4.69
CA CYS A 242 -8.73 -2.82 -4.45
C CYS A 242 -9.73 -2.71 -3.29
N ASN A 243 -10.73 -3.59 -3.27
CA ASN A 243 -11.76 -3.58 -2.23
C ASN A 243 -11.21 -3.98 -0.86
N LEU A 244 -10.33 -4.98 -0.80
CA LEU A 244 -9.62 -5.38 0.40
C LEU A 244 -8.71 -4.24 0.91
N GLN A 245 -8.02 -3.53 0.01
CA GLN A 245 -7.15 -2.42 0.38
C GLN A 245 -7.92 -1.26 1.04
N ASP A 246 -9.11 -0.95 0.53
CA ASP A 246 -9.98 0.06 1.13
C ASP A 246 -10.52 -0.40 2.49
N ALA A 247 -10.95 -1.66 2.59
CA ALA A 247 -11.40 -2.27 3.84
C ALA A 247 -10.31 -2.24 4.94
N MET A 248 -9.08 -2.62 4.58
CA MET A 248 -7.92 -2.55 5.48
C MET A 248 -7.62 -1.11 5.89
N SER A 249 -7.76 -0.15 4.98
CA SER A 249 -7.52 1.27 5.26
C SER A 249 -8.53 1.83 6.27
N VAL A 250 -9.80 1.42 6.16
CA VAL A 250 -10.85 1.76 7.14
C VAL A 250 -10.55 1.12 8.49
N ALA A 251 -10.23 -0.19 8.52
CA ALA A 251 -9.87 -0.88 9.75
C ALA A 251 -8.66 -0.21 10.45
N ARG A 252 -7.62 0.15 9.70
CA ARG A 252 -6.48 0.94 10.20
C ARG A 252 -6.91 2.27 10.81
N ASN A 253 -7.79 3.01 10.14
CA ASN A 253 -8.24 4.31 10.63
C ASN A 253 -9.00 4.18 11.95
N ILE A 254 -9.83 3.15 12.10
CA ILE A 254 -10.57 2.89 13.33
C ILE A 254 -9.63 2.45 14.46
N ILE A 255 -8.65 1.58 14.16
CA ILE A 255 -7.61 1.16 15.11
C ILE A 255 -6.80 2.37 15.59
N LYS A 256 -6.45 3.31 14.70
CA LYS A 256 -5.71 4.53 15.04
C LYS A 256 -6.55 5.56 15.79
N ASN A 257 -7.82 5.74 15.41
CA ASN A 257 -8.73 6.70 16.02
C ASN A 257 -10.16 6.14 16.03
N PRO A 258 -10.67 5.69 17.20
CA PRO A 258 -11.97 5.05 17.31
C PRO A 258 -13.14 6.05 17.34
N LYS A 259 -13.10 7.07 16.48
CA LYS A 259 -14.18 8.06 16.30
C LYS A 259 -14.97 7.76 15.04
N LEU A 260 -16.29 7.62 15.21
CA LEU A 260 -17.23 7.25 14.16
C LEU A 260 -18.29 8.33 14.00
N LEU A 261 -18.79 8.46 12.78
CA LEU A 261 -19.84 9.39 12.39
C LEU A 261 -20.97 8.62 11.68
N PRO A 262 -22.22 9.09 11.75
CA PRO A 262 -23.30 8.48 10.99
C PRO A 262 -23.13 8.68 9.49
N GLY A 263 -23.30 7.60 8.71
CA GLY A 263 -23.20 7.63 7.25
C GLY A 263 -24.47 8.14 6.57
N GLY A 264 -24.71 7.70 5.33
CA GLY A 264 -25.98 7.97 4.60
C GLY A 264 -26.29 9.46 4.36
N GLY A 265 -25.27 10.33 4.34
CA GLY A 265 -25.43 11.77 4.18
C GLY A 265 -25.83 12.53 5.44
N ALA A 266 -25.99 11.86 6.58
CA ALA A 266 -26.42 12.48 7.84
C ALA A 266 -25.38 13.49 8.36
N THR A 267 -24.09 13.12 8.30
CA THR A 267 -22.98 13.99 8.71
C THR A 267 -22.94 15.26 7.86
N GLU A 268 -23.05 15.13 6.54
CA GLU A 268 -23.01 16.24 5.60
C GLU A 268 -24.20 17.21 5.80
N LEU A 269 -25.40 16.68 6.04
CA LEU A 269 -26.58 17.48 6.34
C LEU A 269 -26.44 18.24 7.65
N THR A 270 -25.88 17.60 8.68
CA THR A 270 -25.63 18.24 9.98
C THR A 270 -24.63 19.39 9.84
N VAL A 271 -23.57 19.19 9.06
CA VAL A 271 -22.57 20.23 8.77
C VAL A 271 -23.21 21.38 7.97
N SER A 272 -24.03 21.06 6.96
CA SER A 272 -24.78 22.05 6.18
C SER A 272 -25.70 22.90 7.05
N ALA A 273 -26.51 22.28 7.91
CA ALA A 273 -27.40 22.98 8.82
C ALA A 273 -26.64 23.89 9.80
N THR A 274 -25.53 23.40 10.35
CA THR A 274 -24.67 24.19 11.26
C THR A 274 -24.04 25.39 10.55
N LEU A 275 -23.59 25.22 9.31
CA LEU A 275 -23.04 26.32 8.51
C LEU A 275 -24.10 27.37 8.16
N LYS A 276 -25.34 26.95 7.84
CA LYS A 276 -26.48 27.85 7.61
C LYS A 276 -26.90 28.61 8.87
N GLN A 277 -26.88 27.97 10.03
CA GLN A 277 -27.13 28.66 11.30
C GLN A 277 -26.05 29.70 11.57
N LYS A 278 -24.77 29.35 11.35
CA LYS A 278 -23.65 30.28 11.50
C LYS A 278 -23.68 31.43 10.49
N SER A 279 -24.11 31.21 9.24
CA SER A 279 -24.20 32.28 8.25
C SER A 279 -25.18 33.38 8.67
N SER A 280 -26.19 33.04 9.48
CA SER A 280 -27.14 34.02 10.03
C SER A 280 -26.51 34.95 11.08
N SER A 281 -25.39 34.55 11.68
CA SER A 281 -24.63 35.40 12.62
C SER A 281 -23.55 36.24 11.94
N ILE A 282 -23.28 36.01 10.66
CA ILE A 282 -22.27 36.75 9.88
C ILE A 282 -22.97 37.87 9.12
N GLU A 283 -22.49 39.09 9.28
CA GLU A 283 -22.97 40.26 8.55
C GLU A 283 -22.08 40.57 7.34
N GLY A 284 -22.67 41.11 6.27
CA GLY A 284 -21.95 41.55 5.08
C GLY A 284 -21.82 40.51 3.96
N ILE A 285 -20.86 40.72 3.06
CA ILE A 285 -20.70 39.96 1.79
C ILE A 285 -20.22 38.52 2.05
N GLU A 286 -19.51 38.29 3.16
CA GLU A 286 -18.98 36.97 3.53
C GLU A 286 -20.07 35.94 3.84
N LYS A 287 -21.30 36.37 4.12
CA LYS A 287 -22.44 35.49 4.33
C LYS A 287 -22.72 34.56 3.14
N TRP A 288 -22.60 35.07 1.91
CA TRP A 288 -22.96 34.31 0.70
C TRP A 288 -22.04 33.11 0.44
N PRO A 289 -20.70 33.24 0.54
CA PRO A 289 -19.80 32.08 0.51
C PRO A 289 -20.12 31.01 1.57
N TYR A 290 -20.49 31.40 2.79
CA TYR A 290 -20.86 30.45 3.85
C TYR A 290 -22.11 29.65 3.49
N GLU A 291 -23.15 30.32 2.97
CA GLU A 291 -24.38 29.66 2.51
C GLU A 291 -24.13 28.75 1.29
N ALA A 292 -23.30 29.20 0.35
CA ALA A 292 -22.90 28.40 -0.81
C ALA A 292 -22.14 27.13 -0.38
N ALA A 293 -21.20 27.25 0.56
CA ALA A 293 -20.48 26.10 1.12
C ALA A 293 -21.44 25.12 1.82
N ALA A 294 -22.40 25.63 2.60
CA ALA A 294 -23.41 24.79 3.24
C ALA A 294 -24.25 24.01 2.23
N LEU A 295 -24.68 24.65 1.14
CA LEU A 295 -25.41 23.99 0.05
C LEU A 295 -24.53 22.96 -0.68
N ALA A 296 -23.23 23.21 -0.83
CA ALA A 296 -22.31 22.27 -1.47
C ALA A 296 -22.20 20.93 -0.70
N PHE A 297 -22.25 20.95 0.63
CA PHE A 297 -22.28 19.71 1.44
C PHE A 297 -23.51 18.84 1.17
N GLU A 298 -24.62 19.42 0.70
CA GLU A 298 -25.81 18.65 0.33
C GLU A 298 -25.67 17.86 -0.98
N ALA A 299 -24.55 18.00 -1.70
CA ALA A 299 -24.31 17.26 -2.94
C ALA A 299 -24.31 15.73 -2.71
N ILE A 300 -23.72 15.26 -1.60
CA ILE A 300 -23.63 13.83 -1.27
C ILE A 300 -25.02 13.21 -1.02
N PRO A 301 -25.84 13.70 -0.04
CA PRO A 301 -27.18 13.16 0.19
C PRO A 301 -28.09 13.31 -1.04
N ARG A 302 -27.94 14.39 -1.83
CA ARG A 302 -28.67 14.57 -3.09
C ARG A 302 -28.33 13.49 -4.11
N THR A 303 -27.05 13.17 -4.27
CA THR A 303 -26.58 12.12 -5.19
C THR A 303 -27.03 10.75 -4.70
N LEU A 304 -27.02 10.49 -3.39
CA LEU A 304 -27.57 9.26 -2.82
C LEU A 304 -29.06 9.12 -3.15
N ALA A 305 -29.87 10.15 -2.92
CA ALA A 305 -31.30 10.15 -3.25
C ALA A 305 -31.54 9.88 -4.74
N GLN A 306 -30.72 10.47 -5.61
CA GLN A 306 -30.81 10.26 -7.06
C GLN A 306 -30.50 8.81 -7.44
N ASN A 307 -29.42 8.24 -6.88
CA ASN A 307 -29.02 6.86 -7.14
C ASN A 307 -30.04 5.83 -6.61
N CYS A 308 -30.77 6.16 -5.55
CA CYS A 308 -31.87 5.33 -5.03
C CYS A 308 -33.14 5.39 -5.90
N GLY A 309 -33.21 6.32 -6.87
CA GLY A 309 -34.41 6.51 -7.71
C GLY A 309 -35.60 7.18 -7.00
N VAL A 310 -35.39 7.78 -5.82
CA VAL A 310 -36.44 8.51 -5.10
C VAL A 310 -36.57 9.96 -5.57
N ASN A 311 -37.69 10.61 -5.26
CA ASN A 311 -37.88 12.03 -5.58
C ASN A 311 -36.91 12.89 -4.75
N VAL A 312 -35.82 13.30 -5.39
CA VAL A 312 -34.73 14.06 -4.78
C VAL A 312 -35.22 15.32 -4.08
N ILE A 313 -36.14 16.08 -4.68
CA ILE A 313 -36.63 17.34 -4.12
C ILE A 313 -37.37 17.07 -2.81
N ARG A 314 -38.37 16.17 -2.84
CA ARG A 314 -39.19 15.86 -1.66
C ARG A 314 -38.35 15.28 -0.53
N THR A 315 -37.44 14.37 -0.83
CA THR A 315 -36.58 13.71 0.16
C THR A 315 -35.59 14.69 0.77
N MET A 316 -34.94 15.55 -0.04
CA MET A 316 -34.02 16.57 0.47
C MET A 316 -34.73 17.60 1.36
N THR A 317 -35.91 18.07 0.97
CA THR A 317 -36.69 19.01 1.81
C THR A 317 -37.06 18.38 3.16
N ALA A 318 -37.48 17.11 3.16
CA ALA A 318 -37.81 16.41 4.39
C ALA A 318 -36.58 16.19 5.28
N LEU A 319 -35.42 15.89 4.71
CA LEU A 319 -34.16 15.76 5.44
C LEU A 319 -33.70 17.09 6.03
N GLN A 320 -33.70 18.17 5.24
CA GLN A 320 -33.35 19.51 5.71
C GLN A 320 -34.24 19.93 6.88
N GLY A 321 -35.55 19.67 6.80
CA GLY A 321 -36.48 19.94 7.90
C GLY A 321 -36.12 19.20 9.18
N LYS A 322 -35.69 17.93 9.09
CA LYS A 322 -35.28 17.14 10.26
C LYS A 322 -33.96 17.63 10.87
N HIS A 323 -33.03 18.12 10.05
CA HIS A 323 -31.71 18.61 10.48
C HIS A 323 -31.69 20.09 10.91
N ALA A 324 -32.76 20.85 10.66
CA ALA A 324 -32.81 22.30 10.87
C ALA A 324 -32.48 22.75 12.32
N ASN A 325 -32.85 21.95 13.33
CA ASN A 325 -32.62 22.25 14.74
C ASN A 325 -31.33 21.62 15.31
N GLY A 326 -30.56 20.87 14.51
CA GLY A 326 -29.32 20.22 14.97
C GLY A 326 -29.48 19.00 15.90
N GLU A 327 -30.70 18.66 16.33
CA GLU A 327 -30.96 17.55 17.26
C GLU A 327 -30.92 16.16 16.58
N ASN A 328 -31.14 16.09 15.27
CA ASN A 328 -31.28 14.83 14.52
C ASN A 328 -30.04 14.48 13.67
N ALA A 329 -28.84 14.63 14.22
CA ALA A 329 -27.57 14.39 13.51
C ALA A 329 -27.41 12.96 12.94
N TRP A 330 -28.26 12.03 13.39
CA TRP A 330 -28.24 10.61 13.02
C TRP A 330 -29.11 10.25 11.82
N ILE A 331 -29.99 11.17 11.40
CA ILE A 331 -30.95 10.89 10.33
C ILE A 331 -30.28 10.99 8.96
N GLY A 332 -30.36 9.92 8.17
CA GLY A 332 -29.81 9.86 6.82
C GLY A 332 -30.78 9.23 5.83
N ILE A 333 -30.25 8.92 4.65
CA ILE A 333 -30.95 8.18 3.59
C ILE A 333 -30.43 6.75 3.59
N ASP A 334 -31.35 5.78 3.63
CA ASP A 334 -31.02 4.39 3.33
C ASP A 334 -30.81 4.23 1.81
N GLY A 335 -29.63 3.73 1.42
CA GLY A 335 -29.25 3.53 0.02
C GLY A 335 -30.04 2.45 -0.72
N ASN A 336 -30.70 1.53 0.00
CA ASN A 336 -31.47 0.44 -0.61
C ASN A 336 -32.94 0.79 -0.81
N THR A 337 -33.57 1.38 0.21
CA THR A 337 -35.00 1.72 0.18
C THR A 337 -35.27 3.17 -0.24
N GLY A 338 -34.27 4.04 -0.15
CA GLY A 338 -34.41 5.49 -0.31
C GLY A 338 -35.22 6.16 0.81
N ALA A 339 -35.52 5.44 1.89
CA ALA A 339 -36.28 5.95 3.03
C ALA A 339 -35.39 6.75 3.99
N ILE A 340 -36.00 7.72 4.67
CA ILE A 340 -35.33 8.51 5.71
C ILE A 340 -35.33 7.70 7.00
N THR A 341 -34.15 7.30 7.46
CA THR A 341 -33.98 6.40 8.62
C THR A 341 -32.85 6.88 9.55
N ASP A 342 -32.82 6.35 10.77
CA ASP A 342 -31.71 6.56 11.70
C ASP A 342 -30.53 5.66 11.32
N MET A 343 -29.39 6.27 11.00
CA MET A 343 -28.17 5.57 10.59
C MET A 343 -27.55 4.76 11.73
N LYS A 344 -27.84 5.10 12.99
CA LYS A 344 -27.42 4.34 14.17
C LYS A 344 -28.13 3.00 14.24
N GLU A 345 -29.44 2.97 13.93
CA GLU A 345 -30.24 1.75 13.87
C GLU A 345 -29.84 0.87 12.69
N GLN A 346 -29.59 1.48 11.53
CA GLN A 346 -29.10 0.79 10.33
C GLN A 346 -27.63 0.36 10.43
N LYS A 347 -26.90 0.80 11.47
CA LYS A 347 -25.49 0.51 11.72
C LYS A 347 -24.57 0.93 10.56
N ILE A 348 -24.90 2.03 9.89
CA ILE A 348 -24.09 2.60 8.81
C ILE A 348 -23.21 3.72 9.38
N TRP A 349 -21.90 3.51 9.35
CA TRP A 349 -20.94 4.38 10.01
C TRP A 349 -19.78 4.73 9.09
N ASP A 350 -19.37 5.99 9.17
CA ASP A 350 -18.16 6.50 8.52
C ASP A 350 -17.07 6.79 9.57
N ALA A 351 -15.81 6.58 9.19
CA ALA A 351 -14.69 6.94 10.04
C ALA A 351 -14.48 8.47 10.07
N TYR A 352 -14.36 9.05 11.26
CA TYR A 352 -14.17 10.49 11.44
C TYR A 352 -12.99 11.04 10.61
N ASN A 353 -11.85 10.33 10.63
CA ASN A 353 -10.64 10.74 9.92
C ASN A 353 -10.87 10.89 8.42
N VAL A 354 -11.71 10.03 7.82
CA VAL A 354 -12.00 10.08 6.39
C VAL A 354 -12.80 11.34 6.08
N LYS A 355 -13.93 11.57 6.76
CA LYS A 355 -14.77 12.76 6.55
C LYS A 355 -14.00 14.06 6.79
N ALA A 356 -13.26 14.14 7.90
CA ALA A 356 -12.46 15.31 8.23
C ALA A 356 -11.41 15.62 7.16
N GLN A 357 -10.72 14.59 6.65
CA GLN A 357 -9.73 14.76 5.59
C GLN A 357 -10.37 15.13 4.25
N THR A 358 -11.47 14.47 3.88
CA THR A 358 -12.21 14.76 2.64
C THR A 358 -12.69 16.20 2.61
N PHE A 359 -13.25 16.72 3.71
CA PHE A 359 -13.73 18.10 3.76
C PHE A 359 -12.60 19.11 3.67
N LYS A 360 -11.48 18.89 4.37
CA LYS A 360 -10.29 19.74 4.27
C LYS A 360 -9.75 19.80 2.85
N THR A 361 -9.48 18.64 2.25
CA THR A 361 -8.91 18.56 0.90
C THR A 361 -9.84 19.12 -0.17
N ALA A 362 -11.16 18.92 -0.04
CA ALA A 362 -12.13 19.49 -0.97
C ALA A 362 -12.14 21.03 -0.92
N ILE A 363 -12.13 21.62 0.27
CA ILE A 363 -12.08 23.08 0.45
C ILE A 363 -10.74 23.64 -0.02
N GLU A 364 -9.62 23.01 0.35
CA GLU A 364 -8.28 23.42 -0.10
C GLU A 364 -8.16 23.42 -1.63
N ALA A 365 -8.68 22.38 -2.29
CA ALA A 365 -8.69 22.28 -3.75
C ALA A 365 -9.58 23.35 -4.39
N ALA A 366 -10.78 23.59 -3.84
CA ALA A 366 -11.66 24.66 -4.33
C ALA A 366 -11.01 26.04 -4.18
N CYS A 367 -10.43 26.34 -3.01
CA CYS A 367 -9.70 27.58 -2.78
C CYS A 367 -8.46 27.71 -3.68
N MET A 368 -7.80 26.61 -4.04
CA MET A 368 -6.69 26.63 -4.99
C MET A 368 -7.17 27.01 -6.39
N LEU A 369 -8.27 26.42 -6.86
CA LEU A 369 -8.85 26.72 -8.17
C LEU A 369 -9.37 28.16 -8.25
N LEU A 370 -10.05 28.64 -7.21
CA LEU A 370 -10.57 30.01 -7.16
C LEU A 370 -9.47 31.09 -7.07
N ARG A 371 -8.23 30.70 -6.72
CA ARG A 371 -7.06 31.60 -6.70
C ARG A 371 -6.38 31.74 -8.06
N ILE A 372 -6.77 30.93 -9.05
CA ILE A 372 -6.19 30.99 -10.39
C ILE A 372 -6.99 32.01 -11.20
N ASP A 373 -6.39 33.16 -11.47
CA ASP A 373 -7.00 34.20 -12.30
C ASP A 373 -6.89 33.87 -13.80
N ASP A 374 -5.72 33.40 -14.24
CA ASP A 374 -5.45 33.06 -15.64
C ASP A 374 -4.56 31.81 -15.79
N ILE A 375 -4.82 31.03 -16.84
CA ILE A 375 -3.99 29.89 -17.24
C ILE A 375 -3.19 30.27 -18.49
N VAL A 376 -1.94 30.69 -18.31
CA VAL A 376 -1.03 30.96 -19.43
C VAL A 376 -0.45 29.65 -19.93
N SER A 377 -0.98 29.14 -21.04
CA SER A 377 -0.46 27.94 -21.71
C SER A 377 0.65 28.30 -22.71
N GLY A 378 1.86 27.81 -22.49
CA GLY A 378 3.03 28.02 -23.37
C GLY A 378 2.99 27.25 -24.69
N ILE A 379 1.85 26.65 -25.05
CA ILE A 379 1.72 25.90 -26.30
C ILE A 379 1.61 26.92 -27.43
N LYS A 380 2.67 27.06 -28.24
CA LYS A 380 2.60 27.74 -29.54
C LYS A 380 1.47 27.08 -30.33
N LYS A 381 0.34 27.78 -30.51
CA LYS A 381 -0.63 27.41 -31.54
C LYS A 381 0.14 27.34 -32.85
N LYS A 382 0.24 26.15 -33.46
CA LYS A 382 0.64 26.03 -34.86
C LYS A 382 -0.37 26.88 -35.64
N GLU A 383 0.07 28.02 -36.16
CA GLU A 383 -0.72 28.79 -37.11
C GLU A 383 -1.12 27.86 -38.25
N ALA A 384 -2.43 27.81 -38.56
CA ALA A 384 -2.89 27.19 -39.79
C ALA A 384 -2.27 27.97 -40.96
N PRO A 385 -1.78 27.29 -42.01
CA PRO A 385 -1.13 27.96 -43.13
C PRO A 385 -2.18 28.84 -43.84
N GLY A 386 -2.15 30.15 -43.61
CA GLY A 386 -3.00 31.11 -44.33
C GLY A 386 -3.43 32.38 -43.59
N SER A 387 -3.21 32.54 -42.28
CA SER A 387 -3.56 33.79 -41.59
C SER A 387 -2.38 34.77 -41.58
N GLN A 388 -2.52 35.88 -42.29
CA GLN A 388 -1.56 37.00 -42.29
C GLN A 388 -1.32 37.52 -40.86
N ALA A 389 -0.05 37.66 -40.50
CA ALA A 389 0.38 38.17 -39.21
C ALA A 389 -0.06 39.63 -39.01
N PRO A 390 -0.62 40.03 -37.84
CA PRO A 390 -0.74 41.43 -37.49
C PRO A 390 0.66 42.02 -37.19
N SER A 391 0.88 43.23 -37.68
CA SER A 391 2.11 44.02 -37.52
C SER A 391 2.53 44.14 -36.04
N LYS A 392 3.80 43.83 -35.75
CA LYS A 392 4.41 44.01 -34.42
C LYS A 392 4.28 45.48 -33.97
N PRO A 393 3.92 45.76 -32.71
CA PRO A 393 4.07 47.10 -32.15
C PRO A 393 5.56 47.42 -31.95
N THR A 394 5.94 48.62 -32.37
CA THR A 394 7.28 49.20 -32.21
C THR A 394 7.57 49.44 -30.73
N ILE A 395 8.67 48.89 -30.22
CA ILE A 395 9.21 49.23 -28.90
C ILE A 395 10.22 50.35 -29.14
N GLU A 396 9.95 51.55 -28.62
CA GLU A 396 10.93 52.63 -28.55
C GLU A 396 12.05 52.20 -27.58
N GLN A 397 13.27 52.05 -28.11
CA GLN A 397 14.47 51.90 -27.29
C GLN A 397 15.11 53.27 -27.14
N GLU A 398 15.07 53.81 -25.92
CA GLU A 398 15.94 54.89 -25.49
C GLU A 398 17.40 54.46 -25.68
N GLY A 399 18.18 55.34 -26.30
CA GLY A 399 19.54 55.07 -26.72
C GLY A 399 20.54 55.10 -25.58
N ASP A 400 21.42 54.10 -25.56
CA ASP A 400 22.74 54.23 -24.97
C ASP A 400 23.74 54.49 -26.10
N ALA A 401 24.28 55.71 -26.08
CA ALA A 401 25.48 56.08 -26.77
C ALA A 401 26.66 55.38 -26.10
N ASP A 402 27.45 54.62 -26.87
CA ASP A 402 28.87 54.91 -27.01
C ASP A 402 29.48 54.02 -28.10
N ASN A 403 30.09 54.71 -29.06
CA ASN A 403 30.98 54.20 -30.08
C ASN A 403 32.15 53.43 -29.44
N GLU A 404 32.63 52.37 -30.10
CA GLU A 404 33.84 52.49 -30.92
C GLU A 404 34.14 51.19 -31.68
N GLN A 405 34.57 51.41 -32.92
CA GLN A 405 34.90 50.45 -33.95
C GLN A 405 36.18 49.68 -33.61
N MET A 406 36.25 48.39 -33.93
CA MET A 406 37.45 47.82 -34.55
C MET A 406 37.09 46.76 -35.60
N ILE A 407 37.82 46.90 -36.70
CA ILE A 407 37.68 46.45 -38.09
C ILE A 407 38.02 44.95 -38.25
N PRO A 408 37.51 44.26 -39.29
CA PRO A 408 37.95 42.92 -39.63
C PRO A 408 39.21 42.92 -40.53
N GLU A 409 40.24 42.19 -40.11
CA GLU A 409 40.95 41.16 -40.91
C GLU A 409 41.62 40.15 -39.97
#